data_AF-A0A318KZ20-F1
#
_entry.id   AF-A0A318KZ20-F1
#
_cell.length_a   1.000
_cell.length_b   1.000
_cell.length_c   1.000
_cell.angle_alpha   90.00
_cell.angle_beta   90.00
_cell.angle_gamma   90.00
#
_symmetry.space_group_name_H-M   'P 1'
#
loop_
_entity.id
_entity.type
_entity.pdbx_description
1 polymer ?
#
loop_
_entity_poly.entity_id
_entity_poly.type
_entity_poly.pdbx_seq_one_letter_code
_entity_poly.pdbx_strand_id
1 'polypeptide(L)'
;MKWLIENWYLVVAGVVCCVGVVYGCRVFMNKPTNEQVANIKEWLRWAVMEAERELQGGTGQAKLRKVYDMAIAKFPWLSFIAFDKFSIWVDDALVWMKEQLKVNENIKAYVEGK
;
A
#
# COMPACT_ATOMS: atom_id res chain seq x y z
N MET A 1 -30.46 -35.15 -21.63
CA MET A 1 -30.32 -34.14 -22.69
C MET A 1 -31.53 -33.21 -22.81
N LYS A 2 -32.78 -33.68 -22.81
CA LYS A 2 -33.98 -32.79 -22.85
C LYS A 2 -34.03 -31.73 -21.74
N TRP A 3 -33.74 -32.11 -20.49
CA TRP A 3 -33.70 -31.18 -19.36
C TRP A 3 -32.69 -30.04 -19.55
N LEU A 4 -31.50 -30.35 -20.06
CA LEU A 4 -30.45 -29.37 -20.36
C LEU A 4 -30.84 -28.41 -21.50
N ILE A 5 -31.63 -28.88 -22.47
CA ILE A 5 -32.11 -28.06 -23.60
C ILE A 5 -33.30 -27.19 -23.18
N GLU A 6 -34.19 -27.69 -22.32
CA GLU A 6 -35.32 -26.91 -21.79
C GLU A 6 -34.88 -25.87 -20.76
N ASN A 7 -33.84 -26.17 -19.98
CA ASN A 7 -33.33 -25.34 -18.87
C ASN A 7 -31.95 -24.75 -19.16
N TRP A 8 -31.55 -24.64 -20.43
CA TRP A 8 -30.22 -24.17 -20.81
C TRP A 8 -29.90 -22.77 -20.28
N TYR A 9 -30.93 -21.92 -20.17
CA TYR A 9 -30.81 -20.58 -19.60
C TYR A 9 -30.44 -20.61 -18.09
N LEU A 10 -30.89 -21.63 -17.33
CA LEU A 10 -30.49 -21.81 -15.94
C LEU A 10 -29.01 -22.19 -15.82
N VAL A 11 -28.49 -22.97 -16.77
CA VAL A 11 -27.06 -23.31 -16.83
C VAL A 11 -26.23 -22.06 -17.16
N VAL A 12 -26.65 -21.26 -18.13
CA VAL A 12 -25.97 -20.00 -18.47
C VAL A 12 -26.03 -19.01 -17.29
N ALA A 13 -27.19 -18.85 -16.65
CA ALA A 13 -27.33 -18.01 -15.46
C ALA A 13 -26.45 -18.49 -14.29
N GLY A 14 -26.36 -19.81 -14.10
CA GLY A 14 -25.47 -20.41 -13.11
C GLY A 14 -23.99 -20.08 -13.38
N VAL A 15 -23.55 -20.19 -14.63
CA VAL A 15 -22.17 -19.85 -15.03
C VAL A 15 -21.89 -18.36 -14.81
N VAL A 16 -22.81 -17.47 -15.19
CA VAL A 16 -22.65 -16.02 -14.99
C VAL A 16 -22.58 -15.67 -13.50
N CYS A 17 -23.43 -16.27 -12.67
CA CYS A 17 -23.37 -16.12 -11.21
C CYS A 17 -22.03 -16.63 -10.65
N CYS A 18 -21.56 -17.80 -11.06
CA CYS A 18 -20.27 -18.33 -10.64
C CYS A 18 -19.11 -17.41 -11.03
N VAL A 19 -19.10 -16.89 -12.26
CA VAL A 19 -18.07 -15.93 -12.71
C VAL A 19 -18.15 -14.64 -11.90
N GLY A 20 -19.35 -14.12 -11.65
CA GLY A 20 -19.56 -12.93 -10.81
C GLY A 20 -19.07 -13.12 -9.37
N VAL A 21 -19.36 -14.27 -8.76
CA VAL A 21 -18.89 -14.61 -7.41
C VAL A 21 -17.37 -14.78 -7.39
N VAL A 22 -16.79 -15.50 -8.35
CA VAL A 22 -15.34 -15.68 -8.44
C VAL A 22 -14.63 -14.34 -8.65
N TYR A 23 -15.16 -13.47 -9.50
CA TYR A 23 -14.62 -12.12 -9.72
C TYR A 23 -14.75 -11.25 -8.46
N GLY A 24 -15.91 -11.27 -7.81
CA GLY A 24 -16.16 -10.57 -6.54
C GLY A 24 -15.22 -11.05 -5.43
N CYS A 25 -15.07 -12.36 -5.26
CA CYS A 25 -14.13 -12.96 -4.30
C CYS A 25 -12.67 -12.59 -4.64
N ARG A 26 -12.27 -12.59 -5.91
CA ARG A 26 -10.93 -12.19 -6.33
C ARG A 26 -10.65 -10.72 -6.01
N VAL A 27 -11.59 -9.82 -6.30
CA VAL A 27 -11.47 -8.39 -5.98
C VAL A 27 -11.48 -8.16 -4.47
N PHE A 28 -12.26 -8.93 -3.72
CA PHE A 28 -12.32 -8.85 -2.26
C PHE A 28 -11.04 -9.37 -1.58
N MET A 29 -10.50 -10.50 -2.03
CA MET A 29 -9.20 -11.02 -1.57
C MET A 29 -8.03 -10.09 -1.94
N ASN A 30 -8.18 -9.26 -2.97
CA ASN A 30 -7.19 -8.26 -3.38
C ASN A 30 -7.34 -6.91 -2.66
N LYS A 31 -8.30 -6.74 -1.74
CA LYS A 31 -8.30 -5.56 -0.86
C LYS A 31 -7.26 -5.80 0.23
N PRO A 32 -6.29 -4.88 0.43
CA PRO A 32 -5.42 -5.00 1.57
C PRO A 32 -6.27 -4.96 2.84
N THR A 33 -6.13 -5.97 3.68
CA THR A 33 -6.82 -6.02 4.97
C THR A 33 -6.39 -4.79 5.78
N ASN A 34 -7.27 -4.21 6.59
CA ASN A 34 -6.94 -3.00 7.38
C ASN A 34 -5.62 -3.16 8.16
N GLU A 35 -5.32 -4.37 8.63
CA GLU A 35 -4.06 -4.73 9.27
C GLU A 35 -2.84 -4.62 8.35
N GLN A 36 -2.95 -4.99 7.07
CA GLN A 36 -1.86 -4.87 6.11
C GLN A 36 -1.54 -3.40 5.82
N VAL A 37 -2.56 -2.55 5.70
CA VAL A 37 -2.38 -1.10 5.53
C VAL A 37 -1.74 -0.49 6.78
N ALA A 38 -2.16 -0.91 7.98
CA ALA A 38 -1.57 -0.47 9.23
C ALA A 38 -0.07 -0.84 9.30
N ASN A 39 0.27 -2.09 9.01
CA ASN A 39 1.65 -2.56 8.96
C ASN A 39 2.50 -1.79 7.93
N ILE A 40 1.94 -1.48 6.75
CA ILE A 40 2.63 -0.63 5.75
C ILE A 40 2.85 0.77 6.32
N LYS A 41 1.83 1.39 6.93
CA LYS A 41 1.96 2.74 7.52
C LYS A 41 3.00 2.78 8.63
N GLU A 42 3.07 1.76 9.48
CA GLU A 42 4.12 1.65 10.50
C GLU A 42 5.51 1.50 9.89
N TRP A 43 5.65 0.63 8.90
CA TRP A 43 6.92 0.47 8.19
C TRP A 43 7.33 1.75 7.44
N LEU A 44 6.37 2.48 6.86
CA LEU A 44 6.62 3.76 6.18
C LEU A 44 7.22 4.81 7.11
N ARG A 45 6.86 4.83 8.39
CA ARG A 45 7.49 5.73 9.38
C ARG A 45 8.99 5.51 9.47
N TRP A 46 9.44 4.26 9.45
CA TRP A 46 10.87 3.95 9.39
C TRP A 46 11.49 4.32 8.04
N ALA A 47 10.80 4.00 6.95
CA ALA A 47 11.29 4.28 5.59
C ALA A 47 11.52 5.77 5.34
N VAL A 48 10.66 6.65 5.86
CA VAL A 48 10.84 8.11 5.73
C VAL A 48 12.02 8.62 6.55
N MET A 49 12.28 8.07 7.74
CA MET A 49 13.45 8.41 8.54
C MET A 49 14.74 8.02 7.82
N GLU A 50 14.77 6.83 7.21
CA GLU A 50 15.91 6.36 6.46
C GLU A 50 16.17 7.21 5.20
N ALA A 51 15.10 7.56 4.47
CA ALA A 51 15.21 8.44 3.31
C ALA A 51 15.65 9.87 3.69
N GLU A 52 15.20 10.39 4.84
CA GLU A 52 15.65 11.69 5.37
C GLU A 52 17.13 11.65 5.75
N ARG A 53 17.58 10.56 6.38
CA ARG A 53 18.98 10.34 6.77
C ARG A 53 19.93 10.32 5.56
N GLU A 54 19.55 9.61 4.50
CA GLU A 54 20.37 9.48 3.29
C GLU A 54 20.39 10.76 2.44
N LEU A 55 19.23 11.39 2.22
CA LEU A 55 19.08 12.44 1.21
C LEU A 55 19.03 13.86 1.80
N GLN A 56 18.91 14.00 3.13
CA GLN A 56 18.88 15.26 3.87
C GLN A 56 17.89 16.30 3.30
N GLY A 57 17.85 17.52 3.83
CA GLY A 57 16.86 18.53 3.46
C GLY A 57 16.82 18.89 1.95
N GLY A 58 15.65 19.33 1.46
CA GLY A 58 15.51 19.93 0.12
C GLY A 58 15.23 18.98 -1.06
N THR A 59 15.22 17.67 -0.84
CA THR A 59 15.11 16.64 -1.89
C THR A 59 13.77 15.87 -1.87
N GLY A 60 12.65 16.57 -1.62
CA GLY A 60 11.33 15.95 -1.36
C GLY A 60 10.88 14.91 -2.40
N GLN A 61 10.99 15.22 -3.70
CA GLN A 61 10.61 14.28 -4.77
C GLN A 61 11.54 13.06 -4.85
N ALA A 62 12.85 13.25 -4.62
CA ALA A 62 13.80 12.15 -4.61
C ALA A 62 13.56 11.21 -3.42
N LYS A 63 13.24 11.76 -2.24
CA LYS A 63 12.85 10.98 -1.06
C LYS A 63 11.58 10.17 -1.32
N LEU A 64 10.55 10.78 -1.89
CA LEU A 64 9.30 10.08 -2.20
C LEU A 64 9.54 8.91 -3.17
N ARG A 65 10.35 9.13 -4.22
CA ARG A 65 10.72 8.07 -5.16
C ARG A 65 11.48 6.94 -4.46
N LYS A 66 12.45 7.26 -3.61
CA LYS A 66 13.23 6.29 -2.83
C LYS A 66 12.34 5.49 -1.88
N VAL A 67 11.46 6.14 -1.13
CA VAL A 67 10.49 5.49 -0.23
C VAL A 67 9.55 4.59 -1.02
N TYR A 68 9.10 5.01 -2.20
CA TYR A 68 8.31 4.17 -3.10
C TYR A 68 9.09 2.92 -3.54
N ASP A 69 10.33 3.06 -4.00
CA ASP A 69 11.16 1.92 -4.41
C ASP A 69 11.39 0.93 -3.25
N MET A 70 11.68 1.43 -2.05
CA MET A 70 11.80 0.59 -0.85
C MET A 70 10.48 -0.11 -0.52
N ALA A 71 9.35 0.59 -0.66
CA ALA A 71 8.04 0.05 -0.37
C ALA A 71 7.62 -1.04 -1.35
N ILE A 72 7.90 -0.86 -2.64
CA ILE A 72 7.64 -1.87 -3.69
C ILE A 72 8.53 -3.10 -3.51
N ALA A 73 9.80 -2.91 -3.13
CA ALA A 73 10.70 -4.02 -2.84
C ALA A 73 10.23 -4.88 -1.65
N LYS A 74 9.67 -4.24 -0.61
CA LYS A 74 9.14 -4.93 0.58
C LYS A 74 7.74 -5.50 0.36
N PHE A 75 6.91 -4.80 -0.39
CA PHE A 75 5.51 -5.11 -0.66
C PHE A 75 5.24 -5.07 -2.18
N PRO A 76 5.55 -6.14 -2.94
CA PRO A 76 5.44 -6.13 -4.40
C PRO A 76 4.03 -5.80 -4.93
N TRP A 77 3.00 -6.16 -4.17
CA TRP A 77 1.60 -5.88 -4.50
C TRP A 77 1.21 -4.40 -4.37
N LEU A 78 2.03 -3.59 -3.70
CA LEU A 78 1.82 -2.15 -3.57
C LEU A 78 1.89 -1.43 -4.94
N SER A 79 2.52 -2.06 -5.94
CA SER A 79 2.56 -1.58 -7.32
C SER A 79 1.18 -1.47 -7.97
N PHE A 80 0.17 -2.17 -7.44
CA PHE A 80 -1.22 -2.08 -7.91
C PHE A 80 -2.01 -0.92 -7.28
N ILE A 81 -1.42 -0.20 -6.31
CA ILE A 81 -2.05 0.99 -5.71
C ILE A 81 -1.65 2.24 -6.52
N ALA A 82 -2.62 3.13 -6.75
CA ALA A 82 -2.36 4.43 -7.36
C ALA A 82 -1.32 5.22 -6.56
N PHE A 83 -0.36 5.82 -7.27
CA PHE A 83 0.73 6.60 -6.65
C PHE A 83 0.21 7.71 -5.74
N ASP A 84 -0.86 8.41 -6.14
CA ASP A 84 -1.47 9.48 -5.34
C ASP A 84 -1.97 8.99 -3.97
N LYS A 85 -2.45 7.74 -3.88
CA LYS A 85 -2.82 7.16 -2.58
C LYS A 85 -1.61 6.83 -1.73
N PHE A 86 -0.54 6.35 -2.37
CA PHE A 86 0.70 6.06 -1.69
C PHE A 86 1.37 7.33 -1.18
N SER A 87 1.39 8.42 -1.96
CA SER A 87 2.00 9.69 -1.55
C SER A 87 1.34 10.23 -0.30
N ILE A 88 0.01 10.12 -0.17
CA ILE A 88 -0.72 10.50 1.05
C ILE A 88 -0.22 9.71 2.27
N TRP A 89 0.04 8.41 2.13
CA TRP A 89 0.56 7.60 3.24
C TRP A 89 2.00 7.98 3.62
N VAL A 90 2.81 8.38 2.64
CA VAL A 90 4.15 8.91 2.89
C VAL A 90 4.08 10.28 3.58
N ASP A 91 3.16 11.15 3.16
CA ASP A 91 2.94 12.45 3.79
C ASP A 91 2.49 12.30 5.25
N ASP A 92 1.56 11.38 5.55
CA ASP A 92 1.18 11.01 6.92
C ASP A 92 2.40 10.62 7.76
N ALA A 93 3.28 9.78 7.19
CA ALA A 93 4.50 9.32 7.85
C ALA A 93 5.52 10.45 8.05
N LEU A 94 5.64 11.37 7.09
CA LEU A 94 6.51 12.55 7.17
C LEU A 94 6.05 13.52 8.26
N VAL A 95 4.73 13.73 8.40
CA VAL A 95 4.17 14.54 9.50
C VAL A 95 4.51 13.91 10.85
N TRP A 96 4.27 12.60 10.99
CA TRP A 96 4.63 11.87 12.22
C TRP A 96 6.14 11.99 12.53
N MET A 97 7.01 11.83 11.53
CA MET A 97 8.46 11.97 11.71
C MET A 97 8.82 13.37 12.22
N LYS A 98 8.26 14.43 11.63
CA LYS A 98 8.49 15.82 12.07
C LYS A 98 8.05 16.06 13.51
N GLU A 99 6.98 15.40 13.96
CA GLU A 99 6.56 15.43 15.35
C GLU A 99 7.56 14.71 16.26
N GLN A 100 8.02 13.52 15.88
CA GLN A 100 9.01 12.77 16.65
C GLN A 100 10.36 13.52 16.77
N LEU A 101 10.78 14.22 15.71
CA LEU A 101 12.00 15.05 15.72
C LEU A 101 11.95 16.20 16.73
N LYS A 102 10.75 16.66 17.13
CA LYS A 102 10.57 17.71 18.15
C LYS A 102 10.60 17.14 19.57
N VAL A 103 10.23 15.88 19.73
CA VAL A 103 10.02 15.24 21.04
C VAL A 103 11.23 14.42 21.46
N ASN A 104 11.93 13.79 20.52
CA ASN A 104 12.98 12.83 20.79
C ASN A 104 14.31 13.21 20.13
N GLU A 105 15.26 13.66 20.95
CA GLU A 105 16.60 14.05 20.51
C GLU A 105 17.39 12.89 19.89
N ASN A 106 17.15 11.64 20.32
CA ASN A 106 17.84 10.47 19.75
C ASN A 106 17.39 10.19 18.32
N ILE A 107 16.09 10.36 18.03
CA ILE A 107 15.56 10.22 16.65
C ILE A 107 16.14 11.32 15.77
N LYS A 108 16.27 12.53 16.32
CA LYS A 108 16.90 13.64 15.63
C LYS A 108 18.37 13.37 15.31
N ALA A 109 19.14 12.86 16.26
CA ALA A 109 20.53 12.46 16.04
C ALA A 109 20.66 11.38 14.96
N TYR A 110 19.81 10.35 15.01
CA TYR A 110 19.76 9.28 14.00
C TYR A 110 19.52 9.83 12.58
N VAL A 111 18.53 10.71 12.41
CA VAL A 111 18.17 11.29 11.11
C VAL A 111 19.24 12.29 10.63
N GLU A 112 19.83 13.07 11.52
CA GLU A 112 20.91 14.01 11.17
C GLU A 112 22.26 13.31 10.94
N GLY A 113 22.38 12.01 11.25
CA GLY A 113 23.61 11.24 11.10
C GLY A 113 24.75 11.71 12.02
N LYS A 114 24.41 12.27 13.19
CA LYS A 114 25.35 12.73 14.22
C LYS A 114 25.47 11.75 15.36
#